data_AF-A0A0J1GFW9-F1
#
_entry.id   AF-A0A0J1GFW9-F1
#
_cell.length_a   1.000
_cell.length_b   1.000
_cell.length_c   1.000
_cell.angle_alpha   90.00
_cell.angle_beta   90.00
_cell.angle_gamma   90.00
#
_symmetry.space_group_name_H-M   'P 1'
#
loop_
_entity.id
_entity.type
_entity.pdbx_description
1 polymer ?
#
loop_
_entity_poly.entity_id
_entity_poly.type
_entity_poly.pdbx_seq_one_letter_code
_entity_poly.pdbx_strand_id
1 'polypeptide(L)'
;MQNNAVTALIKMNTFAVLLCSVLLVLGNLGLTSSLPIFVMGKFDIIHAGFFLAFNGMFLATLGGLLYGRNKAVHTLKHLAAA
;
A
#
# COMPACT_ATOMS: atom_id res chain seq x y z
N MET A 1 -26.39 11.41 8.94
CA MET A 1 -25.09 12.06 8.63
C MET A 1 -23.91 11.09 8.59
N GLN A 2 -23.88 10.03 9.42
CA GLN A 2 -22.74 9.10 9.55
C GLN A 2 -22.41 8.31 8.26
N ASN A 3 -23.40 7.89 7.47
CA ASN A 3 -23.16 7.17 6.21
C ASN A 3 -22.33 7.96 5.17
N ASN A 4 -22.50 9.29 5.11
CA ASN A 4 -21.75 10.12 4.15
C ASN A 4 -20.27 10.21 4.53
N ALA A 5 -19.97 10.32 5.83
CA ALA A 5 -18.60 10.33 6.32
C ALA A 5 -17.89 9.00 6.06
N VAL A 6 -18.54 7.86 6.34
CA VAL A 6 -17.96 6.52 6.08
C VAL A 6 -17.77 6.27 4.59
N THR A 7 -18.73 6.70 3.75
CA THR A 7 -18.62 6.59 2.29
C THR A 7 -17.48 7.44 1.72
N ALA A 8 -17.31 8.67 2.21
CA ALA A 8 -16.17 9.52 1.83
C ALA A 8 -14.84 8.90 2.26
N LEU A 9 -14.77 8.31 3.45
CA LEU A 9 -13.59 7.62 3.96
C LEU A 9 -13.18 6.43 3.07
N ILE A 10 -14.16 5.65 2.59
CA ILE A 10 -13.89 4.53 1.66
C ILE A 10 -13.37 5.04 0.31
N LYS A 11 -13.91 6.14 -0.22
CA LYS A 11 -13.41 6.73 -1.47
C LYS A 11 -11.98 7.23 -1.33
N MET A 12 -11.68 7.98 -0.26
CA MET A 12 -10.32 8.45 0.03
C MET A 12 -9.35 7.28 0.24
N ASN A 13 -9.76 6.26 0.97
CA ASN A 13 -8.94 5.07 1.18
C ASN A 13 -8.69 4.30 -0.13
N THR A 14 -9.69 4.19 -1.01
CA THR A 14 -9.51 3.57 -2.33
C THR A 14 -8.48 4.32 -3.16
N PHE A 15 -8.50 5.65 -3.14
CA PHE A 15 -7.47 6.46 -3.77
C PHE A 15 -6.09 6.23 -3.15
N ALA A 16 -6.00 6.17 -1.81
CA ALA A 16 -4.75 5.87 -1.11
C ALA A 16 -4.19 4.49 -1.47
N VAL A 17 -5.04 3.46 -1.57
CA VAL A 17 -4.64 2.11 -2.03
C VAL A 17 -4.08 2.14 -3.44
N LEU A 18 -4.75 2.85 -4.36
CA LEU A 18 -4.28 3.00 -5.74
C LEU A 18 -2.93 3.72 -5.79
N LEU A 19 -2.81 4.85 -5.09
CA LEU A 19 -1.58 5.62 -5.02
C LEU A 19 -0.43 4.79 -4.42
N CYS A 20 -0.69 4.08 -3.32
CA CYS A 20 0.28 3.21 -2.67
C CYS A 20 0.75 2.08 -3.60
N SER A 21 -0.16 1.50 -4.37
CA SER A 21 0.17 0.46 -5.36
C SER A 21 1.02 1.03 -6.51
N VAL A 22 0.67 2.20 -7.03
CA VAL A 22 1.43 2.88 -8.11
C VAL A 22 2.83 3.24 -7.63
N LEU A 23 2.96 3.80 -6.43
CA LEU A 23 4.26 4.13 -5.82
C LEU A 23 5.12 2.89 -5.56
N LEU A 24 4.51 1.77 -5.15
CA LEU A 24 5.22 0.51 -4.96
C LEU A 24 5.80 0.00 -6.28
N VAL A 25 5.04 0.05 -7.38
CA VAL A 25 5.52 -0.33 -8.71
C VAL A 25 6.64 0.61 -9.19
N LEU A 26 6.39 1.92 -9.16
CA LEU A 26 7.37 2.94 -9.60
C LEU A 26 8.66 2.89 -8.77
N GLY A 27 8.53 2.74 -7.45
CA GLY A 27 9.68 2.64 -6.56
C GLY A 27 10.49 1.37 -6.79
N ASN A 28 9.85 0.22 -7.05
CA ASN A 28 10.57 -0.99 -7.43
C ASN A 28 11.28 -0.86 -8.78
N LEU A 29 10.67 -0.19 -9.75
CA LEU A 29 11.33 0.12 -11.02
C LEU A 29 12.58 1.00 -10.81
N GLY A 30 12.45 2.07 -10.01
CA GLY A 30 13.56 2.97 -9.69
C GLY A 30 14.66 2.30 -8.87
N LEU A 31 14.32 1.43 -7.92
CA LEU A 31 15.29 0.66 -7.15
C LEU A 31 16.04 -0.33 -8.04
N THR A 32 15.33 -1.03 -8.92
CA THR A 32 15.97 -1.99 -9.84
C THR A 32 16.93 -1.30 -10.81
N SER A 33 16.61 -0.08 -11.26
CA SER A 33 17.49 0.68 -12.16
C SER A 33 18.68 1.34 -11.44
N SER A 34 18.47 1.88 -10.24
CA SER A 34 19.44 2.77 -9.57
C SER A 34 20.23 2.08 -8.46
N LEU A 35 19.65 1.09 -7.78
CA LEU A 35 20.29 0.27 -6.75
C LEU A 35 20.05 -1.22 -7.03
N PRO A 36 20.65 -1.77 -8.10
CA PRO A 36 20.49 -3.18 -8.42
C PRO A 36 21.05 -4.04 -7.28
N ILE A 37 20.28 -5.06 -6.89
CA ILE A 37 20.65 -6.02 -5.84
C ILE A 37 21.91 -6.80 -6.22
N PHE A 38 22.16 -6.97 -7.53
CA PHE A 38 23.38 -7.57 -8.06
C PHE A 38 24.24 -6.50 -8.72
N VAL A 39 25.43 -6.28 -8.17
CA VAL A 39 26.43 -5.35 -8.71
C VAL A 39 27.65 -6.16 -9.14
N MET A 40 28.02 -6.10 -10.42
CA MET A 40 29.15 -6.87 -10.98
C MET A 40 29.09 -8.38 -10.67
N GLY A 41 27.87 -8.96 -10.68
CA GLY A 41 27.64 -10.37 -10.39
C GLY A 41 27.74 -10.76 -8.91
N LYS A 42 27.93 -9.80 -8.00
CA LYS A 42 27.93 -10.01 -6.56
C LYS A 42 26.64 -9.48 -5.94
N PHE A 43 26.11 -10.22 -4.97
CA PHE A 43 24.96 -9.79 -4.20
C PHE A 43 25.35 -8.67 -3.24
N ASP A 44 24.65 -7.54 -3.33
CA ASP A 44 24.84 -6.40 -2.44
C ASP A 44 23.77 -6.42 -1.33
N ILE A 45 24.21 -6.68 -0.10
CA ILE A 45 23.34 -6.80 1.07
C ILE A 45 22.67 -5.47 1.41
N ILE A 46 23.33 -4.33 1.16
CA ILE A 46 22.78 -3.02 1.49
C ILE A 46 21.64 -2.69 0.50
N HIS A 47 21.84 -2.94 -0.79
CA HIS A 47 20.80 -2.77 -1.80
C HIS A 47 19.61 -3.71 -1.55
N ALA A 48 19.88 -4.97 -1.21
CA ALA A 48 18.85 -5.92 -0.83
C ALA A 48 18.06 -5.46 0.41
N GLY A 49 18.74 -4.93 1.42
CA GLY A 49 18.13 -4.36 2.61
C GLY A 49 17.21 -3.17 2.29
N PHE A 50 17.66 -2.26 1.44
CA PHE A 50 16.83 -1.14 0.96
C PHE A 50 15.60 -1.62 0.19
N PHE A 51 15.77 -2.59 -0.69
CA PHE A 51 14.67 -3.19 -1.45
C PHE A 51 13.63 -3.83 -0.52
N LEU A 52 14.09 -4.60 0.47
CA LEU A 52 13.22 -5.25 1.45
C LEU A 52 12.48 -4.22 2.32
N ALA A 53 13.19 -3.20 2.82
CA ALA A 53 12.61 -2.15 3.65
C ALA A 53 11.55 -1.33 2.89
N PHE A 54 11.85 -0.95 1.65
CA PHE A 54 10.91 -0.24 0.78
C PHE A 54 9.64 -1.07 0.56
N ASN A 55 9.77 -2.32 0.11
CA ASN A 55 8.61 -3.18 -0.11
C ASN A 55 7.84 -3.46 1.18
N GLY A 56 8.54 -3.70 2.29
CA GLY A 56 7.92 -3.93 3.60
C GLY A 56 7.05 -2.77 4.07
N MET A 57 7.54 -1.53 3.95
CA MET A 57 6.80 -0.33 4.32
C MET A 57 5.51 -0.17 3.50
N PHE A 58 5.61 -0.32 2.18
CA PHE A 58 4.45 -0.16 1.29
C PHE A 58 3.45 -1.30 1.42
N LEU A 59 3.91 -2.55 1.56
CA LEU A 59 3.03 -3.70 1.79
C LEU A 59 2.30 -3.60 3.14
N ALA A 60 2.99 -3.19 4.20
CA ALA A 60 2.36 -2.96 5.50
C ALA A 60 1.29 -1.86 5.43
N THR A 61 1.62 -0.76 4.74
CA THR A 61 0.68 0.36 4.52
C THR A 61 -0.53 -0.09 3.72
N LEU A 62 -0.31 -0.80 2.61
CA LEU A 62 -1.37 -1.34 1.76
C LEU A 62 -2.28 -2.31 2.54
N GLY A 63 -1.68 -3.20 3.34
CA GLY A 63 -2.41 -4.11 4.21
C GLY A 63 -3.28 -3.37 5.23
N GLY A 64 -2.75 -2.34 5.87
CA GLY A 64 -3.51 -1.48 6.81
C GLY A 64 -4.67 -0.74 6.13
N LEU A 65 -4.43 -0.17 4.96
CA LEU A 65 -5.46 0.52 4.17
C LEU A 65 -6.58 -0.44 3.74
N LEU A 66 -6.24 -1.62 3.24
CA LEU A 66 -7.21 -2.65 2.85
C LEU A 66 -8.01 -3.19 4.03
N TYR A 67 -7.36 -3.43 5.17
CA TYR A 67 -8.02 -3.85 6.40
C TYR A 67 -9.02 -2.79 6.89
N GLY A 68 -8.59 -1.52 6.97
CA GLY A 68 -9.45 -0.40 7.34
C GLY A 68 -10.63 -0.22 6.40
N ARG A 69 -10.42 -0.44 5.08
CA ARG A 69 -11.49 -0.41 4.07
C ARG A 69 -12.53 -1.49 4.32
N ASN A 70 -12.10 -2.74 4.51
CA ASN A 70 -13.01 -3.86 4.75
C ASN A 70 -13.85 -3.65 6.00
N LYS A 71 -13.24 -3.15 7.09
CA LYS A 71 -13.96 -2.80 8.31
C LYS A 71 -15.01 -1.71 8.05
N ALA A 72 -14.65 -0.64 7.35
CA ALA A 72 -15.59 0.45 7.04
C ALA A 72 -16.76 -0.02 6.14
N VAL A 73 -16.49 -0.87 5.15
CA VAL A 73 -17.53 -1.47 4.30
C VAL A 73 -18.48 -2.35 5.10
N HIS A 74 -17.95 -3.15 6.03
CA HIS A 74 -18.76 -3.99 6.91
C HIS A 74 -19.68 -3.17 7.82
N THR A 75 -19.17 -2.07 8.40
CA THR A 75 -19.96 -1.13 9.19
C THR A 75 -21.10 -0.51 8.37
N LEU A 76 -20.84 -0.09 7.13
CA LEU A 76 -21.88 0.43 6.23
C LEU A 76 -22.97 -0.60 5.92
N LYS A 77 -22.59 -1.87 5.70
CA LYS A 77 -23.57 -2.95 5.46
C LYS A 77 -24.50 -3.17 6.66
N HIS A 78 -23.96 -3.13 7.88
CA HIS A 78 -24.79 -3.23 9.09
C HIS A 78 -25.71 -2.03 9.29
N LEU A 79 -25.23 -0.81 9.02
CA LEU A 79 -26.03 0.43 9.12
C LEU A 79 -27.14 0.51 8.07
N ALA A 80 -27.01 -0.18 6.94
CA ALA A 80 -28.02 -0.22 5.89
C ALA A 80 -29.08 -1.33 6.10
N ALA A 81 -28.84 -2.26 7.03
CA ALA A 81 -29.73 -3.38 7.35
C ALA A 81 -30.55 -3.16 8.63
N ALA A 82 -30.36 -2.03 9.32
CA ALA A 82 -31.10 -1.60 10.51
C ALA A 82 -31.99 -0.40 10.16
#